data_AF-R6F6B7-F1
#
_entry.id   AF-R6F6B7-F1
#
_cell.length_a   1.000
_cell.length_b   1.000
_cell.length_c   1.000
_cell.angle_alpha   90.00
_cell.angle_beta   90.00
_cell.angle_gamma   90.00
#
_symmetry.space_group_name_H-M   'P 1'
#
loop_
_entity.id
_entity.type
_entity.pdbx_description
1 polymer ?
#
loop_
_entity_poly.entity_id
_entity_poly.type
_entity_poly.pdbx_seq_one_letter_code
_entity_poly.pdbx_strand_id
1 'polypeptide(L)'
;MVRPLRFNSKNLADLEAQIPMLTSIPQKAFVILYNGSGLQNGYDHVILLAEKLLAASGKHVVLICSNRNGVSITNDKAVYSSNVEPTFDTWKERIFACVLDNCENDFVYNRELYNAIKGCGYIDAIYHCLFEKDEEGAQQYLAEARKLSTFKDTVIKSDVNMERHQISMLEVRPEDKKLLERYNPRVSMWIDIIKETGEIFDWEYSILSILLGNEA
;
A
#
# COMPACT_ATOMS: atom_id res chain seq x y z
N MET A 1 17.26 8.61 -32.58
CA MET A 1 16.56 8.38 -31.29
C MET A 1 17.44 8.96 -30.19
N VAL A 2 17.00 10.02 -29.52
CA VAL A 2 17.82 10.70 -28.50
C VAL A 2 17.66 9.96 -27.17
N ARG A 3 18.76 9.53 -26.57
CA ARG A 3 18.75 8.83 -25.27
C ARG A 3 18.32 9.79 -24.16
N PRO A 4 17.49 9.36 -23.21
CA PRO A 4 17.17 10.16 -22.04
C PRO A 4 18.43 10.41 -21.21
N LEU A 5 18.57 11.63 -20.69
CA LEU A 5 19.57 11.96 -19.69
C LEU A 5 19.11 11.42 -18.33
N ARG A 6 19.95 10.60 -17.70
CA ARG A 6 19.67 9.98 -16.39
C ARG A 6 20.42 10.72 -15.29
N PHE A 7 19.71 11.14 -14.26
CA PHE A 7 20.28 11.80 -13.07
C PHE A 7 20.11 10.90 -11.87
N ASN A 8 21.17 10.63 -11.12
CA ASN A 8 21.07 9.95 -9.82
C ASN A 8 21.22 11.01 -8.73
N SER A 9 20.12 11.59 -8.26
CA SER A 9 20.20 12.69 -7.29
C SER A 9 20.25 12.13 -5.86
N LYS A 10 21.46 11.98 -5.33
CA LYS A 10 21.67 11.87 -3.87
C LYS A 10 21.60 13.24 -3.19
N ASN A 11 21.82 14.31 -3.94
CA ASN A 11 21.79 15.69 -3.49
C ASN A 11 20.81 16.50 -4.36
N LEU A 12 19.76 17.03 -3.76
CA LEU A 12 18.71 17.78 -4.46
C LEU A 12 19.16 19.19 -4.84
N ALA A 13 20.07 19.80 -4.07
CA ALA A 13 20.60 21.13 -4.36
C ALA A 13 21.37 21.15 -5.70
N ASP A 14 22.09 20.07 -6.01
CA ASP A 14 22.83 19.94 -7.27
C ASP A 14 21.88 19.84 -8.47
N LEU A 15 20.76 19.13 -8.31
CA LEU A 15 19.74 19.03 -9.36
C LEU A 15 19.11 20.40 -9.63
N GLU A 16 18.75 21.15 -8.57
CA GLU A 16 18.19 22.49 -8.70
C GLU A 16 19.16 23.44 -9.43
N ALA A 17 20.43 23.45 -9.04
CA ALA A 17 21.46 24.28 -9.66
C ALA A 17 21.71 23.93 -11.14
N GLN A 18 21.48 22.68 -11.54
CA GLN A 18 21.69 22.22 -12.91
C GLN A 18 20.52 22.54 -13.85
N ILE A 19 19.32 22.84 -13.35
CA ILE A 19 18.13 23.09 -14.19
C ILE A 19 18.41 24.06 -15.36
N PRO A 20 19.04 25.24 -15.16
CA PRO A 20 19.32 26.17 -16.26
C PRO A 20 20.23 25.60 -17.35
N MET A 21 21.17 24.72 -16.99
CA MET A 21 22.00 24.03 -17.96
C MET A 21 21.19 22.97 -18.72
N LEU A 22 20.38 22.19 -18.00
CA LEU A 22 19.57 21.09 -18.56
C LEU A 22 18.58 21.55 -19.62
N THR A 23 17.97 22.73 -19.45
CA THR A 23 17.04 23.31 -20.43
C THR A 23 17.69 23.52 -21.80
N SER A 24 18.99 23.84 -21.85
CA SER A 24 19.74 24.10 -23.09
C SER A 24 20.14 22.85 -23.88
N ILE A 25 20.15 21.67 -23.25
CA ILE A 25 20.69 20.46 -23.88
C ILE A 25 19.67 19.87 -24.88
N PRO A 26 20.05 19.47 -26.11
CA PRO A 26 19.11 19.02 -27.15
C PRO A 26 18.54 17.60 -26.93
N GLN A 27 17.94 17.32 -25.78
CA GLN A 27 17.18 16.10 -25.49
C GLN A 27 15.68 16.36 -25.55
N LYS A 28 14.91 15.29 -25.83
CA LYS A 28 13.45 15.32 -25.79
C LYS A 28 12.86 14.93 -24.44
N ALA A 29 13.65 14.26 -23.60
CA ALA A 29 13.20 13.75 -22.31
C ALA A 29 14.34 13.66 -21.28
N PHE A 30 13.98 13.83 -20.01
CA PHE A 30 14.83 13.62 -18.85
C PHE A 30 14.29 12.49 -17.99
N VAL A 31 15.20 11.71 -17.39
CA VAL A 31 14.88 10.68 -16.42
C VAL A 31 15.62 11.00 -15.13
N ILE A 32 14.90 11.24 -14.05
CA ILE A 32 15.46 11.49 -12.72
C ILE A 32 15.32 10.20 -11.92
N LEU A 33 16.43 9.64 -11.46
CA LEU A 33 16.49 8.52 -10.53
C LEU A 33 16.77 9.08 -9.13
N TYR A 34 15.81 8.94 -8.23
CA TYR A 34 15.91 9.40 -6.85
C TYR A 34 15.94 8.21 -5.89
N ASN A 35 16.92 8.17 -4.98
CA ASN A 35 17.06 7.12 -3.98
C ASN A 35 17.39 7.72 -2.61
N GLY A 36 16.41 8.41 -2.02
CA GLY A 36 16.55 9.10 -0.74
C GLY A 36 15.43 8.76 0.27
N SER A 37 15.65 9.17 1.52
CA SER A 37 14.68 9.03 2.62
C SER A 37 13.83 10.30 2.73
N GLY A 38 12.51 10.15 2.77
CA GLY A 38 11.54 11.26 2.75
C GLY A 38 11.61 12.21 3.95
N LEU A 39 12.39 11.88 4.98
CA LEU A 39 12.40 12.52 6.30
C LEU A 39 13.12 13.89 6.35
N GLN A 40 13.86 14.27 5.31
CA GLN A 40 14.38 15.65 5.15
C GLN A 40 14.14 16.12 3.73
N ASN A 41 12.95 16.68 3.47
CA ASN A 41 12.56 17.26 2.17
C ASN A 41 12.70 16.28 0.98
N GLY A 42 12.52 14.97 1.15
CA GLY A 42 13.05 14.00 0.18
C GLY A 42 12.29 13.93 -1.15
N TYR A 43 10.98 13.69 -1.11
CA TYR A 43 10.22 13.39 -2.32
C TYR A 43 9.38 14.57 -2.84
N ASP A 44 8.74 15.35 -1.96
CA ASP A 44 8.05 16.58 -2.40
C ASP A 44 9.01 17.54 -3.11
N HIS A 45 10.24 17.64 -2.60
CA HIS A 45 11.25 18.51 -3.18
C HIS A 45 11.74 17.98 -4.53
N VAL A 46 12.02 16.67 -4.68
CA VAL A 46 12.46 16.14 -5.99
C VAL A 46 11.33 16.22 -7.03
N ILE A 47 10.08 16.10 -6.60
CA ILE A 47 8.91 16.32 -7.47
C ILE A 47 8.81 17.78 -7.88
N LEU A 48 8.93 18.72 -6.94
CA LEU A 48 8.95 20.15 -7.25
C LEU A 48 10.07 20.49 -8.24
N LEU A 49 11.26 19.90 -8.08
CA LEU A 49 12.37 20.11 -9.02
C LEU A 49 12.07 19.50 -10.40
N ALA A 50 11.42 18.33 -10.46
CA ALA A 50 10.98 17.72 -11.71
C ALA A 50 9.92 18.60 -12.42
N GLU A 51 8.99 19.20 -11.69
CA GLU A 51 8.01 20.15 -12.20
C GLU A 51 8.68 21.44 -12.70
N LYS A 52 9.63 21.99 -11.95
CA LYS A 52 10.43 23.15 -12.39
C LYS A 52 11.18 22.84 -13.69
N LEU A 53 11.78 21.66 -13.81
CA LEU A 53 12.48 21.24 -15.02
C LEU A 53 11.52 21.07 -16.21
N LEU A 54 10.34 20.48 -15.98
CA LEU A 54 9.29 20.36 -16.99
C LEU A 54 8.86 21.74 -17.50
N ALA A 55 8.53 22.65 -16.59
CA ALA A 55 8.09 24.00 -16.92
C ALA A 55 9.17 24.83 -17.65
N ALA A 56 10.42 24.76 -17.18
CA ALA A 56 11.52 25.54 -17.75
C ALA A 56 12.00 25.01 -19.10
N SER A 57 11.88 23.70 -19.34
CA SER A 57 12.43 23.06 -20.55
C SER A 57 11.41 22.74 -21.63
N GLY A 58 10.12 22.61 -21.27
CA GLY A 58 9.06 22.12 -22.16
C GLY A 58 9.25 20.68 -22.63
N LYS A 59 10.17 19.92 -22.01
CA LYS A 59 10.53 18.53 -22.38
C LYS A 59 9.85 17.54 -21.45
N HIS A 60 9.72 16.29 -21.90
CA HIS A 60 9.19 15.23 -21.05
C HIS A 60 10.11 14.98 -19.84
N VAL A 61 9.54 14.87 -18.65
CA VAL A 61 10.28 14.53 -17.43
C VAL A 61 9.66 13.27 -16.83
N VAL A 62 10.50 12.26 -16.61
CA VAL A 62 10.14 11.01 -15.93
C VAL A 62 10.91 10.98 -14.61
N LEU A 63 10.20 10.89 -13.50
CA LEU A 63 10.80 10.74 -12.17
C LEU A 63 10.67 9.28 -11.75
N ILE A 64 11.77 8.67 -11.34
CA ILE A 64 11.86 7.29 -10.88
C ILE A 64 12.41 7.28 -9.46
N CYS A 65 11.59 6.86 -8.51
CA CYS A 65 11.83 6.95 -7.09
C CYS A 65 12.08 5.55 -6.49
N SER A 66 13.20 5.34 -5.81
CA SER A 66 13.45 4.12 -5.03
C SER A 66 12.89 4.31 -3.64
N ASN A 67 11.73 3.74 -3.36
CA ASN A 67 11.14 3.80 -2.02
C ASN A 67 11.59 2.63 -1.15
N ARG A 68 11.74 2.88 0.15
CA ARG A 68 11.74 1.81 1.15
C ARG A 68 10.30 1.65 1.60
N ASN A 69 9.64 0.58 1.18
CA ASN A 69 8.32 0.17 1.64
C ASN A 69 8.43 -1.19 2.31
N GLY A 70 8.04 -1.31 3.58
CA GLY A 70 8.02 -2.62 4.21
C GLY A 70 7.85 -2.58 5.71
N VAL A 71 7.50 -3.74 6.26
CA VAL A 71 7.43 -3.98 7.69
C VAL A 71 8.68 -4.75 8.11
N SER A 72 9.34 -4.27 9.17
CA SER A 72 10.53 -4.91 9.72
C SER A 72 10.44 -4.99 11.24
N ILE A 73 11.23 -5.89 11.85
CA ILE A 73 11.35 -5.97 13.30
C ILE A 73 12.58 -5.15 13.71
N THR A 74 12.36 -4.12 14.53
CA THR A 74 13.42 -3.32 15.14
C THR A 74 13.19 -3.27 16.64
N ASN A 75 14.21 -3.63 17.44
CA ASN A 75 14.10 -3.71 18.90
C ASN A 75 12.85 -4.47 19.36
N ASP A 76 12.63 -5.65 18.77
CA ASP A 76 11.50 -6.54 19.06
C ASP A 76 10.10 -5.99 18.73
N LYS A 77 10.02 -4.86 18.05
CA LYS A 77 8.78 -4.21 17.63
C LYS A 77 8.67 -4.16 16.11
N ALA A 78 7.47 -4.39 15.59
CA ALA A 78 7.18 -4.12 14.20
C ALA A 78 7.27 -2.62 13.95
N VAL A 79 8.01 -2.26 12.91
CA VAL A 79 8.21 -0.90 12.40
C VAL A 79 7.84 -0.92 10.93
N TYR A 80 6.85 -0.10 10.57
CA TYR A 80 6.54 0.20 9.18
C TYR A 80 7.46 1.31 8.70
N SER A 81 8.08 1.10 7.55
CA SER A 81 8.91 2.09 6.87
C SER A 81 8.31 2.36 5.50
N SER A 82 7.82 3.57 5.31
CA SER A 82 7.42 4.10 4.00
C SER A 82 7.91 5.53 3.89
N ASN A 83 8.74 5.82 2.88
CA ASN A 83 9.24 7.18 2.69
C ASN A 83 8.30 8.06 1.83
N VAL A 84 7.22 7.50 1.30
CA VAL A 84 6.35 8.15 0.30
C VAL A 84 4.84 8.05 0.59
N GLU A 85 4.43 7.36 1.65
CA GLU A 85 3.01 7.21 2.00
C GLU A 85 2.25 8.54 2.19
N PRO A 86 2.79 9.60 2.85
CA PRO A 86 2.02 10.82 3.15
C PRO A 86 1.52 11.59 1.94
N THR A 87 1.96 11.20 0.75
CA THR A 87 1.97 12.05 -0.43
C THR A 87 1.76 11.27 -1.73
N PHE A 88 1.74 9.94 -1.66
CA PHE A 88 1.50 9.01 -2.76
C PHE A 88 0.29 9.39 -3.62
N ASP A 89 -0.84 9.67 -2.95
CA ASP A 89 -2.11 10.01 -3.61
C ASP A 89 -2.04 11.31 -4.41
N THR A 90 -1.21 12.25 -3.98
CA THR A 90 -1.07 13.57 -4.61
C THR A 90 -0.07 13.61 -5.76
N TRP A 91 0.82 12.62 -5.86
CA TRP A 91 1.95 12.64 -6.78
C TRP A 91 1.71 11.89 -8.09
N LYS A 92 0.81 10.89 -8.11
CA LYS A 92 0.55 10.05 -9.30
C LYS A 92 0.01 10.80 -10.52
N GLU A 93 -0.56 11.99 -10.32
CA GLU A 93 -1.28 12.74 -11.36
C GLU A 93 -0.50 13.94 -11.96
N ARG A 94 0.65 14.32 -11.36
CA ARG A 94 1.32 15.60 -11.68
C ARG A 94 2.44 15.49 -12.71
N ILE A 95 3.14 14.35 -12.76
CA ILE A 95 4.21 14.01 -13.71
C ILE A 95 4.18 12.49 -13.96
N PHE A 96 4.88 11.95 -14.97
CA PHE A 96 5.08 10.49 -15.08
C PHE A 96 6.10 10.03 -14.02
N ALA A 97 5.64 9.98 -12.76
CA ALA A 97 6.38 9.49 -11.62
C ALA A 97 6.18 7.98 -11.49
N CYS A 98 7.27 7.22 -11.52
CA CYS A 98 7.30 5.79 -11.23
C CYS A 98 8.07 5.59 -9.92
N VAL A 99 7.57 4.74 -9.01
CA VAL A 99 8.38 4.29 -7.87
C VAL A 99 8.81 2.87 -8.20
N LEU A 100 10.10 2.55 -8.10
CA LEU A 100 10.68 1.25 -8.48
C LEU A 100 10.26 0.07 -7.58
N ASP A 101 9.27 0.29 -6.72
CA ASP A 101 8.64 -0.69 -5.83
C ASP A 101 7.11 -0.57 -5.84
N ASN A 102 6.53 0.08 -6.88
CA ASN A 102 5.11 0.37 -6.99
C ASN A 102 4.37 -0.48 -8.01
N CYS A 103 3.90 -1.62 -7.55
CA CYS A 103 2.49 -1.92 -7.77
C CYS A 103 1.75 -1.26 -6.60
N GLU A 104 0.66 -0.53 -6.82
CA GLU A 104 -0.24 0.01 -5.77
C GLU A 104 -0.50 -1.01 -4.65
N ASN A 105 -0.57 -2.28 -5.04
CA ASN A 105 -0.72 -3.43 -4.14
C ASN A 105 0.37 -3.54 -3.06
N ASP A 106 1.63 -3.17 -3.29
CA ASP A 106 2.70 -3.36 -2.31
C ASP A 106 2.64 -2.33 -1.18
N PHE A 107 2.17 -1.12 -1.47
CA PHE A 107 1.92 -0.10 -0.46
C PHE A 107 0.73 -0.46 0.40
N VAL A 108 -0.39 -0.75 -0.24
CA VAL A 108 -1.61 -1.16 0.46
C VAL A 108 -1.30 -2.41 1.29
N TYR A 109 -0.60 -3.40 0.72
CA TYR A 109 -0.22 -4.62 1.43
C TYR A 109 0.60 -4.36 2.69
N ASN A 110 1.71 -3.63 2.59
CA ASN A 110 2.60 -3.43 3.74
C ASN A 110 1.95 -2.58 4.84
N ARG A 111 1.10 -1.61 4.46
CA ARG A 111 0.32 -0.81 5.40
C ARG A 111 -0.71 -1.66 6.13
N GLU A 112 -1.50 -2.44 5.39
CA GLU A 112 -2.52 -3.31 6.00
C GLU A 112 -1.89 -4.42 6.85
N LEU A 113 -0.73 -4.96 6.45
CA LEU A 113 0.05 -5.91 7.26
C LEU A 113 0.49 -5.29 8.58
N TYR A 114 0.99 -4.05 8.55
CA TYR A 114 1.38 -3.35 9.76
C TYR A 114 0.19 -3.07 10.68
N ASN A 115 -0.93 -2.59 10.13
CA ASN A 115 -2.15 -2.31 10.88
C ASN A 115 -2.69 -3.59 11.54
N ALA A 116 -2.70 -4.70 10.82
CA ALA A 116 -3.08 -6.01 11.37
C ALA A 116 -2.13 -6.43 12.51
N ILE A 117 -0.82 -6.26 12.38
CA ILE A 117 0.17 -6.51 13.46
C ILE A 117 -0.10 -5.65 14.69
N LYS A 118 -0.64 -4.44 14.52
CA LYS A 118 -1.02 -3.56 15.63
C LYS A 118 -2.40 -3.84 16.22
N GLY A 119 -3.17 -4.78 15.66
CA GLY A 119 -4.57 -5.00 16.05
C GLY A 119 -5.48 -3.85 15.65
N CYS A 120 -5.11 -3.10 14.61
CA CYS A 120 -5.84 -1.96 14.08
C CYS A 120 -6.23 -2.17 12.61
N GLY A 121 -6.18 -3.41 12.13
CA GLY A 121 -6.61 -3.75 10.77
C GLY A 121 -8.14 -3.76 10.65
N TYR A 122 -8.65 -3.74 9.42
CA TYR A 122 -10.09 -3.80 9.18
C TYR A 122 -10.73 -5.10 9.68
N ILE A 123 -10.03 -6.26 9.65
CA ILE A 123 -10.57 -7.49 10.26
C ILE A 123 -10.77 -7.32 11.77
N ASP A 124 -9.82 -6.69 12.47
CA ASP A 124 -9.97 -6.39 13.89
C ASP A 124 -11.14 -5.44 14.13
N ALA A 125 -11.28 -4.38 13.31
CA ALA A 125 -12.38 -3.43 13.42
C ALA A 125 -13.76 -4.09 13.20
N ILE A 126 -13.90 -4.88 12.13
CA ILE A 126 -15.13 -5.64 11.83
C ILE A 126 -15.45 -6.61 12.97
N TYR A 127 -14.45 -7.36 13.44
CA TYR A 127 -14.60 -8.27 14.58
C TYR A 127 -15.10 -7.54 15.83
N HIS A 128 -14.51 -6.38 16.14
CA HIS A 128 -14.91 -5.60 17.32
C HIS A 128 -16.36 -5.11 17.21
N CYS A 129 -16.76 -4.55 16.06
CA CYS A 129 -18.15 -4.16 15.82
C CYS A 129 -19.12 -5.34 15.97
N LEU A 130 -18.82 -6.48 15.34
CA LEU A 130 -19.67 -7.67 15.43
C LEU A 130 -19.75 -8.24 16.86
N PHE A 131 -18.65 -8.21 17.61
CA PHE A 131 -18.61 -8.61 19.03
C PHE A 131 -19.46 -7.68 19.91
N GLU A 132 -19.45 -6.38 19.64
CA GLU A 132 -20.25 -5.37 20.34
C GLU A 132 -21.70 -5.30 19.83
N LYS A 133 -22.06 -6.10 18.82
CA LYS A 133 -23.38 -6.10 18.13
C LYS A 133 -23.69 -4.78 17.42
N ASP A 134 -22.65 -4.10 16.96
CA ASP A 134 -22.72 -2.93 16.08
C ASP A 134 -22.68 -3.38 14.61
N GLU A 135 -23.84 -3.79 14.09
CA GLU A 135 -23.98 -4.27 12.72
C GLU A 135 -23.71 -3.18 11.68
N GLU A 136 -24.16 -1.94 11.94
CA GLU A 136 -23.92 -0.80 11.06
C GLU A 136 -22.42 -0.48 10.94
N GLY A 137 -21.70 -0.46 12.07
CA GLY A 137 -20.25 -0.27 12.08
C GLY A 137 -19.50 -1.39 11.36
N ALA A 138 -19.90 -2.66 11.56
CA ALA A 138 -19.30 -3.80 10.86
C ALA A 138 -19.49 -3.69 9.33
N GLN A 139 -20.68 -3.31 8.88
CA GLN A 139 -20.99 -3.09 7.46
C GLN A 139 -20.20 -1.92 6.88
N GLN A 140 -20.06 -0.82 7.65
CA GLN A 140 -19.26 0.33 7.23
C GLN A 140 -17.78 -0.06 7.04
N TYR A 141 -17.18 -0.76 8.01
CA TYR A 141 -15.79 -1.21 7.88
C TYR A 141 -15.61 -2.21 6.73
N LEU A 142 -16.57 -3.11 6.49
CA LEU A 142 -16.54 -4.03 5.36
C LEU A 142 -16.62 -3.28 4.01
N ALA A 143 -17.46 -2.25 3.91
CA ALA A 143 -17.58 -1.43 2.72
C ALA A 143 -16.29 -0.63 2.43
N GLU A 144 -15.61 -0.11 3.46
CA GLU A 144 -14.31 0.55 3.33
C GLU A 144 -13.21 -0.45 2.93
N ALA A 145 -13.18 -1.63 3.56
CA ALA A 145 -12.22 -2.69 3.22
C ALA A 145 -12.32 -3.11 1.76
N ARG A 146 -13.54 -3.21 1.19
CA ARG A 146 -13.79 -3.54 -0.22
C ARG A 146 -13.18 -2.54 -1.22
N LYS A 147 -12.81 -1.33 -0.79
CA LYS A 147 -12.13 -0.34 -1.64
C LYS A 147 -10.63 -0.61 -1.78
N LEU A 148 -10.06 -1.47 -0.93
CA LEU A 148 -8.63 -1.77 -0.93
C LEU A 148 -8.30 -2.80 -2.00
N SER A 149 -7.21 -2.58 -2.73
CA SER A 149 -6.76 -3.48 -3.79
C SER A 149 -6.27 -4.85 -3.29
N THR A 150 -5.95 -4.96 -2.00
CA THR A 150 -5.52 -6.20 -1.35
C THR A 150 -6.66 -7.00 -0.74
N PHE A 151 -7.85 -6.41 -0.63
CA PHE A 151 -9.00 -7.07 -0.05
C PHE A 151 -9.51 -8.17 -0.98
N LYS A 152 -9.81 -9.33 -0.39
CA LYS A 152 -10.40 -10.47 -1.08
C LYS A 152 -11.63 -10.93 -0.33
N ASP A 153 -12.70 -11.16 -1.09
CA ASP A 153 -13.96 -11.72 -0.61
C ASP A 153 -14.27 -12.95 -1.44
N THR A 154 -14.21 -14.13 -0.83
CA THR A 154 -14.39 -15.41 -1.51
C THR A 154 -15.57 -16.16 -0.90
N VAL A 155 -16.58 -16.44 -1.72
CA VAL A 155 -17.69 -17.31 -1.31
C VAL A 155 -17.18 -18.76 -1.25
N ILE A 156 -17.18 -19.36 -0.05
CA ILE A 156 -16.76 -20.74 0.19
C ILE A 156 -17.96 -21.70 0.09
N LYS A 157 -19.11 -21.29 0.61
CA LYS A 157 -20.35 -22.08 0.60
C LYS A 157 -21.53 -21.18 0.29
N SER A 158 -22.51 -21.70 -0.45
CA SER A 158 -23.73 -20.98 -0.76
C SER A 158 -24.92 -21.94 -0.67
N ASP A 159 -25.86 -21.64 0.22
CA ASP A 159 -27.14 -22.32 0.35
C ASP A 159 -28.28 -21.45 -0.24
N VAL A 160 -29.55 -21.79 -0.05
CA VAL A 160 -30.68 -21.07 -0.69
C VAL A 160 -30.78 -19.62 -0.21
N ASN A 161 -30.57 -19.36 1.09
CA ASN A 161 -30.78 -18.04 1.70
C ASN A 161 -29.49 -17.36 2.18
N MET A 162 -28.36 -18.09 2.21
CA MET A 162 -27.13 -17.64 2.85
C MET A 162 -25.89 -17.99 2.04
N GLU A 163 -24.86 -17.16 2.17
CA GLU A 163 -23.52 -17.39 1.64
C GLU A 163 -22.51 -17.28 2.78
N ARG A 164 -21.56 -18.22 2.84
CA ARG A 164 -20.39 -18.13 3.71
C ARG A 164 -19.22 -17.58 2.93
N HIS A 165 -18.73 -16.43 3.36
CA HIS A 165 -17.61 -15.72 2.77
C HIS A 165 -16.36 -15.88 3.64
N GLN A 166 -15.21 -16.05 3.01
CA GLN A 166 -13.91 -15.74 3.61
C GLN A 166 -13.47 -14.39 3.12
N ILE A 167 -13.40 -13.44 4.05
CA ILE A 167 -12.84 -12.12 3.79
C ILE A 167 -11.40 -12.07 4.28
N SER A 168 -10.51 -11.50 3.47
CA SER A 168 -9.09 -11.35 3.78
C SER A 168 -8.62 -9.95 3.39
N MET A 169 -7.86 -9.31 4.27
CA MET A 169 -7.30 -7.98 4.01
C MET A 169 -6.05 -8.00 3.15
N LEU A 170 -5.37 -9.14 3.13
CA LEU A 170 -4.17 -9.37 2.33
C LEU A 170 -3.97 -10.87 2.11
N GLU A 171 -3.27 -11.22 1.03
CA GLU A 171 -2.72 -12.56 0.84
C GLU A 171 -1.28 -12.58 1.31
N VAL A 172 -1.04 -13.33 2.37
CA VAL A 172 0.25 -13.39 3.06
C VAL A 172 1.35 -13.88 2.12
N ARG A 173 2.40 -13.08 1.97
CA ARG A 173 3.58 -13.47 1.22
C ARG A 173 4.48 -14.42 2.03
N PRO A 174 5.17 -15.38 1.40
CA PRO A 174 6.07 -16.30 2.10
C PRO A 174 7.11 -15.62 3.00
N GLU A 175 7.65 -14.48 2.58
CA GLU A 175 8.64 -13.69 3.30
C GLU A 175 8.11 -13.09 4.62
N ASP A 176 6.80 -12.84 4.71
CA ASP A 176 6.16 -12.24 5.88
C ASP A 176 5.66 -13.26 6.90
N LYS A 177 5.75 -14.56 6.62
CA LYS A 177 5.30 -15.63 7.52
C LYS A 177 5.89 -15.50 8.93
N LYS A 178 7.16 -15.12 9.05
CA LYS A 178 7.83 -14.91 10.35
C LYS A 178 7.21 -13.76 11.16
N LEU A 179 6.69 -12.72 10.50
CA LEU A 179 5.99 -11.63 11.17
C LEU A 179 4.66 -12.13 11.74
N LEU A 180 3.95 -12.97 10.98
CA LEU A 180 2.68 -13.54 11.41
C LEU A 180 2.85 -14.54 12.55
N GLU A 181 3.84 -15.41 12.49
CA GLU A 181 4.15 -16.34 13.59
C GLU A 181 4.43 -15.60 14.90
N ARG A 182 5.08 -14.44 14.81
CA ARG A 182 5.45 -13.64 15.97
C ARG A 182 4.29 -12.85 16.57
N TYR A 183 3.51 -12.17 15.73
CA TYR A 183 2.48 -11.23 16.17
C TYR A 183 1.07 -11.81 16.15
N ASN A 184 0.87 -12.93 15.46
CA ASN A 184 -0.39 -13.61 15.28
C ASN A 184 -1.57 -12.68 14.88
N PRO A 185 -1.41 -11.80 13.87
CA PRO A 185 -2.41 -10.80 13.56
C PRO A 185 -3.64 -11.39 12.86
N ARG A 186 -4.77 -10.69 12.99
CA ARG A 186 -6.02 -11.03 12.31
C ARG A 186 -6.00 -10.47 10.88
N VAL A 187 -5.76 -11.33 9.90
CA VAL A 187 -5.70 -10.93 8.49
C VAL A 187 -6.90 -11.41 7.66
N SER A 188 -7.68 -12.37 8.19
CA SER A 188 -8.91 -12.86 7.57
C SER A 188 -9.93 -13.33 8.61
N MET A 189 -11.18 -13.49 8.18
CA MET A 189 -12.27 -14.09 8.96
C MET A 189 -13.34 -14.67 8.03
N TRP A 190 -14.24 -15.48 8.60
CA TRP A 190 -15.45 -15.92 7.92
C TRP A 190 -16.66 -15.11 8.38
N ILE A 191 -17.50 -14.77 7.41
CA ILE A 191 -18.80 -14.13 7.66
C ILE A 191 -19.88 -14.87 6.87
N ASP A 192 -21.02 -15.09 7.48
CA ASP A 192 -22.21 -15.60 6.83
C ASP A 192 -23.11 -14.41 6.48
N ILE A 193 -23.46 -14.30 5.20
CA ILE A 193 -24.26 -13.19 4.65
C ILE A 193 -25.61 -13.72 4.20
N ILE A 194 -26.68 -13.01 4.57
CA ILE A 194 -28.03 -13.28 4.07
C ILE A 194 -28.12 -12.74 2.64
N LYS A 195 -28.46 -13.59 1.67
CA LYS A 195 -28.51 -13.20 0.24
C LYS A 195 -29.50 -12.08 -0.06
N GLU A 196 -30.62 -12.08 0.64
CA GLU A 196 -31.72 -11.13 0.41
C GLU A 196 -31.36 -9.72 0.89
N THR A 197 -30.73 -9.59 2.05
CA THR A 197 -30.47 -8.30 2.70
C THR A 197 -29.02 -7.85 2.58
N GLY A 198 -28.08 -8.76 2.32
CA GLY A 198 -26.64 -8.49 2.36
C GLY A 198 -26.09 -8.30 3.79
N GLU A 199 -26.90 -8.61 4.81
CA GLU A 199 -26.53 -8.45 6.21
C GLU A 199 -25.65 -9.60 6.70
N ILE A 200 -24.73 -9.29 7.61
CA ILE A 200 -23.90 -10.28 8.29
C ILE A 200 -24.77 -10.94 9.36
N PHE A 201 -25.01 -12.25 9.21
CA PHE A 201 -25.82 -13.04 10.12
C PHE A 201 -24.99 -13.73 11.21
N ASP A 202 -23.85 -14.30 10.83
CA ASP A 202 -22.93 -14.99 11.74
C ASP A 202 -21.49 -14.78 11.29
N TRP A 203 -20.54 -15.05 12.17
CA TRP A 203 -19.11 -14.87 11.90
C TRP A 203 -18.24 -15.81 12.72
N GLU A 204 -17.09 -16.18 12.15
CA GLU A 204 -16.11 -17.02 12.82
C GLU A 204 -14.70 -16.53 12.50
N TYR A 205 -13.82 -16.51 13.51
CA TYR A 205 -12.44 -16.08 13.31
C TYR A 205 -11.59 -17.19 12.66
N SER A 206 -10.79 -16.80 11.67
CA SER A 206 -9.76 -17.67 11.10
C SER A 206 -8.54 -17.69 12.04
N ILE A 207 -8.41 -18.72 12.88
CA ILE A 207 -7.17 -18.96 13.62
C ILE A 207 -6.04 -19.22 12.61
N LEU A 208 -4.86 -18.65 12.86
CA LEU A 208 -3.68 -18.71 11.98
C LEU A 208 -3.27 -20.12 11.53
N SER A 209 -3.67 -21.16 12.26
CA SER A 209 -3.53 -22.57 11.85
C SER A 209 -4.21 -22.87 10.51
N ILE A 210 -5.34 -22.22 10.20
CA ILE A 210 -6.15 -22.47 9.01
C ILE A 210 -5.60 -21.73 7.79
N LEU A 211 -4.99 -20.55 7.99
CA LEU A 211 -4.33 -19.78 6.92
C LEU A 211 -2.98 -20.35 6.49
N LEU A 212 -2.28 -21.05 7.39
CA LEU A 212 -0.97 -21.66 7.10
C LEU A 212 -1.08 -23.06 6.48
N GLY A 213 -2.30 -23.55 6.21
CA GLY A 213 -2.51 -24.88 5.63
C GLY A 213 -2.21 -26.03 6.60
N ASN A 214 -2.23 -25.78 7.91
CA ASN A 214 -2.22 -26.87 8.87
C ASN A 214 -3.66 -27.40 8.98
N GLU A 215 -3.98 -28.37 8.14
CA GLU A 215 -5.08 -29.30 8.42
C GLU A 215 -4.88 -29.88 9.83
N ALA A 216 -5.94 -29.81 10.64
CA ALA A 216 -6.00 -30.48 11.94
C ALA A 216 -6.04 -32.01 11.77
#